data_AF-A0A7G9GAN0-F1
#
_entry.id   AF-A0A7G9GAN0-F1
#
_cell.length_a   1.000
_cell.length_b   1.000
_cell.length_c   1.000
_cell.angle_alpha   90.00
_cell.angle_beta   90.00
_cell.angle_gamma   90.00
#
_symmetry.space_group_name_H-M   'P 1'
#
loop_
_entity.id
_entity.type
_entity.pdbx_description
1 polymer ?
#
loop_
_entity_poly.entity_id
_entity_poly.type
_entity_poly.pdbx_seq_one_letter_code
_entity_poly.pdbx_strand_id
1 'polypeptide(L)'
;MKKEMEYRSFVWDSEEIVESKKVYYAGALESCLLSYRQGLPEYQELLEELKTCRQFSRPVHNKVLHFLLIQGIHHIHEIDYKLRQQFDAYLKETHCKKPLEYIKALDCLKLQVIQNRSQNRKFEKPRLAFREEPIFLLYHPDYETAMKFYYLQNKEEAVFDFALSAARKLKKQIFSMLMMALEKKMNRKNRRELYLVPLKKLYLYCAEQGIEDLEALEEEEIEGFRESMDGRVGTKTQIYMQIVDNTRKHLFLCAKETNWEANVWYLERFQMKGERMNPADPVESLRFYGIHDLENRKYLKKYMRYCLGITSKAVHTIRVEHYNICRFLQYCDRKGWKVNSITEKEMGLYFLQLENSKIQAETFNQQVADLHLFFQYLVVKGSREKIPFWNRYYLKKTLPVHYDRVVSEEVLEKLLLHLKYFPEHLRLMYLHLFCLGLRVNEVCCIRGDAYSWNGQDAWLRIYQYKVKVDKQIPIPAVLYRQMVVYIQKHRIGPEEFVFHRKDGRAYHVGTFCVQVKALCQRYGISCGDYIFRSHDYRHRMGTKLYAGGASVQAVRDYLGHVHENMTRQYLDLIPETIDQANENYFQKESSLGNQFLMRKEL
;
A
#
# COMPACT_ATOMS: atom_id res chain seq x y z
N MET A 1 42.34 -15.89 29.17
CA MET A 1 40.93 -15.92 29.58
C MET A 1 40.60 -17.09 30.50
N LYS A 2 40.75 -18.35 30.06
CA LYS A 2 40.40 -19.54 30.87
C LYS A 2 40.99 -19.54 32.30
N LYS A 3 42.31 -19.37 32.42
CA LYS A 3 43.01 -19.28 33.73
C LYS A 3 42.53 -18.12 34.61
N GLU A 4 42.08 -17.02 34.00
CA GLU A 4 41.55 -15.88 34.74
C GLU A 4 40.16 -16.18 35.29
N MET A 5 39.33 -16.91 34.54
CA MET A 5 38.03 -17.39 35.02
C MET A 5 38.19 -18.45 36.09
N GLU A 6 39.13 -19.40 35.95
CA GLU A 6 39.46 -20.38 36.98
C GLU A 6 39.86 -19.71 38.30
N TYR A 7 40.71 -18.68 38.24
CA TYR A 7 41.09 -17.90 39.42
C TYR A 7 39.89 -17.16 40.04
N ARG A 8 39.01 -16.59 39.22
CA ARG A 8 37.79 -15.92 39.71
C ARG A 8 36.86 -16.91 40.41
N SER A 9 36.60 -18.07 39.81
CA SER A 9 35.81 -19.13 40.43
C SER A 9 36.42 -19.55 41.76
N PHE A 10 37.73 -19.80 41.81
CA PHE A 10 38.43 -20.10 43.06
C PHE A 10 38.21 -19.03 44.14
N VAL A 11 38.28 -17.75 43.80
CA VAL A 11 38.05 -16.65 44.76
C VAL A 11 36.58 -16.61 45.23
N TRP A 12 35.63 -16.86 44.33
CA TRP A 12 34.20 -16.84 44.67
C TRP A 12 33.77 -18.05 45.51
N ASP A 13 34.33 -19.22 45.21
CA ASP A 13 34.04 -20.49 45.88
C ASP A 13 34.81 -20.65 47.21
N SER A 14 35.84 -19.83 47.46
CA SER A 14 36.62 -19.87 48.69
C SER A 14 35.81 -19.38 49.89
N GLU A 15 35.65 -20.26 50.88
CA GLU A 15 35.03 -19.94 52.18
C GLU A 15 35.98 -19.12 53.10
N GLU A 16 37.28 -19.14 52.81
CA GLU A 16 38.31 -18.41 53.59
C GLU A 16 38.35 -16.91 53.26
N ILE A 17 37.78 -16.50 52.13
CA ILE A 17 37.76 -15.10 51.70
C ILE A 17 36.46 -14.45 52.16
N VAL A 18 36.58 -13.42 53.00
CA VAL A 18 35.45 -12.58 53.42
C VAL A 18 34.73 -12.02 52.20
N GLU A 19 33.40 -12.16 52.16
CA GLU A 19 32.54 -11.80 51.04
C GLU A 19 32.78 -10.36 50.52
N SER A 20 33.02 -9.40 51.42
CA SER A 20 33.33 -8.00 51.08
C SER A 20 34.65 -7.82 50.32
N LYS A 21 35.58 -8.77 50.43
CA LYS A 21 36.90 -8.76 49.77
C LYS A 21 36.94 -9.60 48.50
N LYS A 22 35.99 -10.51 48.26
CA LYS A 22 35.95 -11.36 47.07
C LYS A 22 35.98 -10.56 45.77
N VAL A 23 35.25 -9.44 45.71
CA VAL A 23 35.25 -8.53 44.55
C VAL A 23 36.64 -7.98 44.25
N TYR A 24 37.40 -7.60 45.28
CA TYR A 24 38.76 -7.07 45.12
C TYR A 24 39.72 -8.16 44.65
N TYR A 25 39.73 -9.31 45.32
CA TYR A 25 40.63 -10.42 44.94
C TYR A 25 40.30 -11.00 43.57
N ALA A 26 39.02 -11.14 43.22
CA ALA A 26 38.60 -11.61 41.90
C ALA A 26 39.05 -10.65 40.77
N GLY A 27 39.35 -9.38 41.06
CA GLY A 27 39.90 -8.41 40.12
C GLY A 27 41.43 -8.26 40.15
N ALA A 28 42.12 -8.92 41.09
CA ALA A 28 43.56 -8.73 41.28
C ALA A 28 44.38 -9.29 40.11
N LEU A 29 44.08 -10.53 39.69
CA LEU A 29 44.76 -11.15 38.55
C LEU A 29 44.57 -10.36 37.25
N GLU A 30 43.37 -9.82 37.03
CA GLU A 30 43.09 -8.92 35.90
C GLU A 30 43.99 -7.69 35.91
N SER A 31 44.18 -7.05 37.07
CA SER A 31 45.05 -5.87 37.19
C SER A 31 46.53 -6.21 36.92
N CYS A 32 47.01 -7.36 37.41
CA CYS A 32 48.37 -7.83 37.14
C CYS A 32 48.58 -8.13 35.65
N LEU A 33 47.65 -8.85 35.02
CA LEU A 33 47.69 -9.19 33.60
C LEU A 33 47.63 -7.95 32.70
N LEU A 34 46.80 -6.97 33.05
CA LEU A 34 46.73 -5.70 32.34
C LEU A 34 48.09 -4.99 32.39
N SER A 35 48.71 -4.92 33.57
CA SER A 35 49.99 -4.23 33.78
C SER A 35 51.13 -4.91 33.02
N TYR A 36 51.16 -6.25 33.01
CA TYR A 36 52.12 -7.03 32.23
C TYR A 36 51.96 -6.81 30.73
N ARG A 37 50.73 -6.94 30.19
CA ARG A 37 50.49 -6.84 28.75
C ARG A 37 50.67 -5.42 28.20
N GLN A 38 50.41 -4.40 29.01
CA GLN A 38 50.69 -3.00 28.63
C GLN A 38 52.17 -2.73 28.34
N GLY A 39 53.08 -3.51 28.93
CA GLY A 39 54.53 -3.39 28.69
C GLY A 39 55.02 -4.09 27.42
N LEU A 40 54.17 -4.87 26.73
CA LEU A 40 54.58 -5.61 25.54
C LEU A 40 54.61 -4.70 24.30
N PRO A 41 55.69 -4.72 23.49
CA PRO A 41 55.83 -3.85 22.32
C PRO A 41 54.70 -3.98 21.28
N GLU A 42 54.17 -5.19 21.12
CA GLU A 42 53.14 -5.54 20.12
C GLU A 42 51.76 -4.87 20.35
N TYR A 43 51.53 -4.24 21.51
CA TYR A 43 50.28 -3.52 21.81
C TYR A 43 50.46 -2.00 21.91
N GLN A 44 51.64 -1.44 21.59
CA GLN A 44 51.86 0.01 21.70
C GLN A 44 50.90 0.81 20.83
N GLU A 45 50.60 0.35 19.62
CA GLU A 45 49.69 1.05 18.71
C GLU A 45 48.26 1.09 19.26
N LEU A 46 47.74 -0.04 19.77
CA LEU A 46 46.45 -0.08 20.47
C LEU A 46 46.39 0.90 21.65
N LEU A 47 47.45 0.96 22.44
CA LEU A 47 47.53 1.84 23.61
C LEU A 47 47.49 3.32 23.19
N GLU A 48 48.16 3.69 22.11
CA GLU A 48 48.09 5.05 21.56
C GLU A 48 46.70 5.36 20.99
N GLU A 49 46.11 4.44 20.23
CA GLU A 49 44.74 4.58 19.72
C GLU A 49 43.74 4.83 20.86
N LEU A 50 43.84 4.09 21.96
CA LEU A 50 42.96 4.22 23.14
C LEU A 50 43.24 5.49 23.97
N LYS A 51 44.48 5.98 24.02
CA LYS A 51 44.82 7.25 24.71
C LYS A 51 44.11 8.45 24.10
N THR A 52 43.86 8.43 22.79
CA THR A 52 43.09 9.48 22.11
C THR A 52 41.60 9.47 22.49
N CYS A 53 41.09 8.37 23.03
CA CYS A 53 39.69 8.14 23.39
C CYS A 53 39.39 8.48 24.87
N ARG A 54 39.60 9.74 25.30
CA ARG A 54 39.41 10.16 26.71
C ARG A 54 37.96 10.40 27.14
N GLN A 55 37.03 9.54 26.73
CA GLN A 55 35.59 9.71 27.04
C GLN A 55 35.09 8.87 28.22
N PHE A 56 35.91 7.97 28.78
CA PHE A 56 35.48 7.01 29.80
C PHE A 56 36.26 7.13 31.10
N SER A 57 35.62 6.69 32.19
CA SER A 57 36.28 6.57 33.48
C SER A 57 37.43 5.57 33.40
N ARG A 58 38.48 5.77 34.21
CA ARG A 58 39.66 4.89 34.25
C ARG A 58 39.30 3.40 34.45
N PRO A 59 38.33 3.02 35.32
CA PRO A 59 37.91 1.62 35.45
C PRO A 59 37.34 1.03 34.15
N VAL A 60 36.52 1.80 33.42
CA VAL A 60 35.93 1.37 32.15
C VAL A 60 37.00 1.19 31.09
N HIS A 61 37.89 2.18 30.96
CA HIS A 61 39.02 2.12 30.04
C HIS A 61 39.89 0.88 30.30
N ASN A 62 40.31 0.66 31.55
CA ASN A 62 41.17 -0.45 31.92
C ASN A 62 40.55 -1.82 31.62
N LYS A 63 39.25 -1.97 31.89
CA LYS A 63 38.53 -3.23 31.66
C LYS A 63 38.38 -3.54 30.17
N VAL A 64 38.05 -2.52 29.35
CA VAL A 64 37.97 -2.67 27.88
C VAL A 64 39.35 -3.02 27.32
N LEU A 65 40.38 -2.27 27.72
CA LEU A 65 41.76 -2.52 27.30
C LEU A 65 42.21 -3.93 27.67
N HIS A 66 42.02 -4.36 28.93
CA HIS A 66 42.37 -5.71 29.37
C HIS A 66 41.69 -6.80 28.53
N PHE A 67 40.39 -6.62 28.22
CA PHE A 67 39.68 -7.55 27.36
C PHE A 67 40.26 -7.61 25.95
N LEU A 68 40.52 -6.46 25.31
CA LEU A 68 41.11 -6.40 23.98
C LEU A 68 42.48 -7.11 23.93
N LEU A 69 43.32 -6.88 24.95
CA LEU A 69 44.63 -7.52 25.09
C LEU A 69 44.53 -9.05 25.28
N ILE A 70 43.50 -9.54 25.98
CA ILE A 70 43.27 -10.99 26.13
C ILE A 70 42.84 -11.64 24.82
N GLN A 71 42.07 -10.91 24.01
CA GLN A 71 41.60 -11.39 22.71
C GLN A 71 42.65 -11.23 21.60
N GLY A 72 43.85 -10.71 21.92
CA GLY A 72 44.92 -10.50 20.95
C GLY A 72 44.60 -9.44 19.90
N ILE A 73 43.81 -8.42 20.27
CA ILE A 73 43.51 -7.29 19.39
C ILE A 73 44.68 -6.33 19.42
N HIS A 74 45.18 -5.93 18.25
CA HIS A 74 46.31 -5.00 18.10
C HIS A 74 45.87 -3.61 17.66
N HIS A 75 44.67 -3.48 17.06
CA HIS A 75 44.07 -2.22 16.65
C HIS A 75 42.58 -2.13 16.94
N ILE A 76 42.09 -0.93 17.27
CA ILE A 76 40.65 -0.67 17.51
C ILE A 76 39.80 -0.95 16.25
N HIS A 77 40.39 -0.98 15.05
CA HIS A 77 39.66 -1.25 13.83
C HIS A 77 39.21 -2.71 13.68
N GLU A 78 39.86 -3.62 14.40
CA GLU A 78 39.54 -5.06 14.47
C GLU A 78 38.28 -5.34 15.29
N ILE A 79 37.80 -4.37 16.09
CA ILE A 79 36.58 -4.51 16.88
C ILE A 79 35.40 -4.82 15.94
N ASP A 80 34.76 -5.97 16.11
CA ASP A 80 33.59 -6.37 15.34
C ASP A 80 32.44 -6.80 16.26
N TYR A 81 31.32 -7.21 15.67
CA TYR A 81 30.15 -7.60 16.45
C TYR A 81 30.39 -8.90 17.24
N LYS A 82 31.21 -9.83 16.72
CA LYS A 82 31.54 -11.08 17.41
C LYS A 82 32.37 -10.80 18.67
N LEU A 83 33.37 -9.92 18.57
CA LEU A 83 34.17 -9.46 19.70
C LEU A 83 33.28 -8.74 20.73
N ARG A 84 32.32 -7.93 20.28
CA ARG A 84 31.34 -7.29 21.16
C ARG A 84 30.48 -8.31 21.93
N GLN A 85 30.05 -9.39 21.29
CA GLN A 85 29.30 -10.48 21.96
C GLN A 85 30.17 -11.20 22.99
N GLN A 86 31.42 -11.49 22.65
CA GLN A 86 32.40 -12.07 23.58
C GLN A 86 32.65 -11.15 24.78
N PHE A 87 32.67 -9.83 24.56
CA PHE A 87 32.83 -8.87 25.64
C PHE A 87 31.61 -8.83 26.57
N ASP A 88 30.40 -8.88 26.02
CA ASP A 88 29.17 -8.98 26.82
C ASP A 88 29.16 -10.26 27.68
N ALA A 89 29.59 -11.40 27.13
CA ALA A 89 29.76 -12.65 27.89
C ALA A 89 30.81 -12.50 29.01
N TYR A 90 31.98 -11.93 28.69
CA TYR A 90 33.04 -11.65 29.66
C TYR A 90 32.56 -10.74 30.81
N LEU A 91 31.77 -9.72 30.52
CA LEU A 91 31.23 -8.82 31.56
C LEU A 91 30.25 -9.51 32.50
N LYS A 92 29.48 -10.49 32.00
CA LYS A 92 28.58 -11.32 32.81
C LYS A 92 29.37 -12.26 33.71
N GLU A 93 30.37 -12.95 33.17
CA GLU A 93 31.25 -13.86 33.92
C GLU A 93 32.06 -13.13 35.01
N THR A 94 32.42 -11.86 34.78
CA THR A 94 33.18 -11.07 35.76
C THR A 94 32.31 -10.33 36.79
N HIS A 95 31.01 -10.61 36.85
CA HIS A 95 30.04 -9.99 37.77
C HIS A 95 30.13 -8.45 37.80
N CYS A 96 30.29 -7.83 36.63
CA CYS A 96 30.43 -6.40 36.52
C CYS A 96 29.15 -5.67 36.98
N LYS A 97 29.27 -4.66 37.85
CA LYS A 97 28.10 -3.90 38.37
C LYS A 97 27.37 -3.06 37.31
N LYS A 98 28.04 -2.61 36.25
CA LYS A 98 27.48 -1.70 35.22
C LYS A 98 27.86 -2.13 33.79
N PRO A 99 27.54 -3.34 33.33
CA PRO A 99 28.05 -3.90 32.07
C PRO A 99 27.74 -3.02 30.85
N LEU A 100 26.59 -2.35 30.85
CA LEU A 100 26.17 -1.43 29.78
C LEU A 100 27.14 -0.25 29.58
N GLU A 101 27.81 0.23 30.63
CA GLU A 101 28.78 1.33 30.53
C GLU A 101 30.03 0.88 29.75
N TYR A 102 30.49 -0.34 30.02
CA TYR A 102 31.64 -0.95 29.35
C TYR A 102 31.32 -1.27 27.89
N ILE A 103 30.15 -1.84 27.62
CA ILE A 103 29.71 -2.13 26.24
C ILE A 103 29.61 -0.84 25.42
N LYS A 104 29.09 0.25 26.01
CA LYS A 104 29.06 1.56 25.36
C LYS A 104 30.47 2.07 25.03
N ALA A 105 31.45 1.85 25.92
CA ALA A 105 32.82 2.22 25.64
C ALA A 105 33.37 1.48 24.43
N LEU A 106 33.16 0.16 24.33
CA LEU A 106 33.55 -0.62 23.15
C LEU A 106 32.83 -0.14 21.87
N ASP A 107 31.53 0.14 21.95
CA ASP A 107 30.73 0.66 20.84
C ASP A 107 31.24 2.03 20.36
N CYS A 108 31.63 2.92 21.27
CA CYS A 108 32.21 4.22 20.93
C CYS A 108 33.57 4.11 20.24
N LEU A 109 34.44 3.19 20.69
CA LEU A 109 35.72 2.93 20.02
C LEU A 109 35.51 2.53 18.57
N LYS A 110 34.55 1.62 18.32
CA LYS A 110 34.22 1.22 16.95
C LYS A 110 33.63 2.37 16.13
N LEU A 111 32.76 3.18 16.73
CA LEU A 111 32.19 4.36 16.06
C LEU A 111 33.26 5.39 15.67
N GLN A 112 34.29 5.58 16.49
CA GLN A 112 35.41 6.47 16.17
C GLN A 112 36.21 5.96 14.97
N VAL A 113 36.44 4.65 14.86
CA VAL A 113 37.05 4.06 13.65
C VAL A 113 36.21 4.35 12.42
N ILE A 114 34.89 4.17 12.52
CA ILE A 114 33.96 4.42 11.42
C ILE A 114 33.96 5.91 11.05
N GLN A 115 34.02 6.81 12.03
CA GLN A 115 34.09 8.26 11.84
C GLN A 115 35.36 8.67 11.09
N ASN A 116 36.53 8.20 11.56
CA ASN A 116 37.83 8.51 10.95
C ASN A 116 37.88 8.01 9.50
N ARG A 117 37.38 6.79 9.24
CA ARG A 117 37.28 6.24 7.87
C ARG A 117 36.34 7.06 6.98
N SER A 118 35.20 7.51 7.53
CA SER A 118 34.22 8.32 6.78
C SER A 118 34.79 9.69 6.42
N GLN A 119 35.56 10.33 7.31
CA GLN A 119 36.23 11.61 7.04
C GLN A 119 37.29 11.50 5.94
N ASN A 120 37.98 10.35 5.87
CA ASN A 120 39.00 10.09 4.86
C ASN A 120 38.44 9.70 3.48
N ARG A 121 37.15 9.31 3.39
CA ARG A 121 36.48 8.88 2.14
C ARG A 121 35.30 9.79 1.78
N LYS A 122 35.56 11.08 1.56
CA LYS A 122 34.51 12.08 1.27
C LYS A 122 33.68 11.79 0.01
N PHE A 123 34.20 11.03 -0.96
CA PHE A 123 33.56 10.80 -2.26
C PHE A 123 32.90 9.43 -2.44
N GLU A 124 33.07 8.48 -1.51
CA GLU A 124 32.44 7.16 -1.57
C GLU A 124 31.62 6.89 -0.32
N LYS A 125 30.31 6.72 -0.46
CA LYS A 125 29.46 6.25 0.64
C LYS A 125 29.63 4.73 0.78
N PRO A 126 30.23 4.23 1.87
CA PRO A 126 30.41 2.80 2.04
C PRO A 126 29.06 2.13 2.24
N ARG A 127 28.82 1.02 1.52
CA ARG A 127 27.60 0.22 1.60
C ARG A 127 27.85 -1.09 2.33
N LEU A 128 26.83 -1.58 3.02
CA LEU A 128 26.85 -2.96 3.52
C LEU A 128 26.88 -3.93 2.34
N ALA A 129 27.71 -4.95 2.44
CA ALA A 129 27.70 -6.10 1.56
C ALA A 129 26.95 -7.26 2.23
N PHE A 130 26.20 -8.02 1.44
CA PHE A 130 25.54 -9.22 1.95
C PHE A 130 26.59 -10.28 2.32
N ARG A 131 26.49 -10.80 3.55
CA ARG A 131 27.27 -11.92 4.08
C ARG A 131 26.36 -12.80 4.94
N GLU A 132 26.66 -14.09 5.05
CA GLU A 132 25.92 -15.01 5.94
C GLU A 132 26.45 -14.94 7.38
N GLU A 133 26.52 -13.71 7.88
CA GLU A 133 27.04 -13.36 9.19
C GLU A 133 26.07 -12.37 9.85
N PRO A 134 26.08 -12.24 11.19
CA PRO A 134 25.26 -11.24 11.85
C PRO A 134 25.67 -9.81 11.47
N ILE A 135 24.70 -9.02 11.03
CA ILE A 135 24.88 -7.61 10.73
C ILE A 135 24.36 -6.79 11.91
N PHE A 136 25.27 -6.04 12.55
CA PHE A 136 24.92 -5.09 13.60
C PHE A 136 24.91 -3.67 13.05
N LEU A 137 23.73 -3.06 12.95
CA LEU A 137 23.53 -1.75 12.31
C LEU A 137 24.24 -0.60 13.03
N LEU A 138 24.59 -0.75 14.31
CA LEU A 138 25.44 0.22 15.00
C LEU A 138 26.87 0.25 14.46
N TYR A 139 27.33 -0.84 13.84
CA TYR A 139 28.65 -0.93 13.21
C TYR A 139 28.54 -0.78 11.68
N HIS A 140 27.47 -0.12 11.21
CA HIS A 140 27.32 0.23 9.80
C HIS A 140 28.52 1.06 9.32
N PRO A 141 29.07 0.82 8.11
CA PRO A 141 30.31 1.45 7.68
C PRO A 141 30.19 2.96 7.40
N ASP A 142 28.97 3.45 7.19
CA ASP A 142 28.65 4.89 7.18
C ASP A 142 28.35 5.40 8.60
N TYR A 143 29.14 6.37 9.06
CA TYR A 143 29.07 6.93 10.42
C TYR A 143 27.70 7.54 10.75
N GLU A 144 27.12 8.31 9.82
CA GLU A 144 25.81 8.95 10.05
C GLU A 144 24.71 7.90 10.27
N THR A 145 24.78 6.80 9.54
CA THR A 145 23.84 5.69 9.68
C THR A 145 24.06 4.92 10.97
N ALA A 146 25.30 4.58 11.29
CA ALA A 146 25.69 3.92 12.54
C ALA A 146 25.20 4.71 13.77
N MET A 147 25.43 6.02 13.80
CA MET A 147 25.09 6.89 14.93
C MET A 147 23.58 6.95 15.20
N LYS A 148 22.72 6.73 14.19
CA LYS A 148 21.25 6.65 14.39
C LYS A 148 20.85 5.49 15.31
N PHE A 149 21.67 4.44 15.38
CA PHE A 149 21.44 3.24 16.20
C PHE A 149 22.11 3.33 17.57
N TYR A 150 23.04 4.27 17.78
CA TYR A 150 23.78 4.42 19.03
C TYR A 150 22.87 4.74 20.22
N TYR A 151 21.79 5.49 20.00
CA TYR A 151 20.84 5.83 21.06
C TYR A 151 19.68 4.84 21.20
N LEU A 152 19.70 3.68 20.53
CA LEU A 152 18.67 2.65 20.74
C LEU A 152 18.80 2.07 22.14
N GLN A 153 17.65 1.99 22.84
CA GLN A 153 17.56 1.36 24.17
C GLN A 153 17.82 -0.15 24.06
N ASN A 154 17.10 -0.83 23.17
CA ASN A 154 17.33 -2.24 22.88
C ASN A 154 18.26 -2.41 21.67
N LYS A 155 19.49 -2.88 21.90
CA LYS A 155 20.48 -3.10 20.83
C LYS A 155 20.17 -4.32 19.97
N GLU A 156 19.40 -5.28 20.47
CA GLU A 156 19.01 -6.46 19.72
C GLU A 156 18.18 -6.10 18.48
N GLU A 157 17.44 -4.99 18.52
CA GLU A 157 16.67 -4.52 17.35
C GLU A 157 17.55 -4.06 16.19
N ALA A 158 18.83 -3.76 16.46
CA ALA A 158 19.80 -3.37 15.44
C ALA A 158 20.59 -4.57 14.87
N VAL A 159 20.28 -5.80 15.28
CA VAL A 159 20.98 -7.01 14.84
C VAL A 159 20.12 -7.79 13.85
N PHE A 160 20.63 -8.01 12.65
CA PHE A 160 20.06 -8.91 11.65
C PHE A 160 20.99 -10.10 11.47
N ASP A 161 20.60 -11.24 12.02
CA ASP A 161 21.45 -12.44 12.03
C ASP A 161 21.28 -13.28 10.76
N PHE A 162 22.10 -13.03 9.74
CA PHE A 162 22.08 -13.82 8.50
C PHE A 162 22.87 -15.13 8.60
N ALA A 163 23.44 -15.46 9.76
CA ALA A 163 24.03 -16.78 10.01
C ALA A 163 22.97 -17.85 10.35
N LEU A 164 21.73 -17.44 10.66
CA LEU A 164 20.62 -18.37 10.91
C LEU A 164 20.43 -19.36 9.74
N SER A 165 20.04 -20.59 10.08
CA SER A 165 19.68 -21.61 9.10
C SER A 165 18.38 -21.20 8.40
N ALA A 166 18.51 -20.70 7.16
CA ALA A 166 17.40 -20.25 6.33
C ALA A 166 17.84 -20.23 4.86
N ALA A 167 16.88 -20.28 3.94
CA ALA A 167 17.19 -20.21 2.51
C ALA A 167 17.96 -18.94 2.14
N ARG A 168 19.01 -19.10 1.33
CA ARG A 168 19.84 -17.97 0.86
C ARG A 168 19.04 -16.90 0.11
N LYS A 169 17.95 -17.30 -0.56
CA LYS A 169 17.03 -16.39 -1.26
C LYS A 169 16.30 -15.46 -0.28
N LEU A 170 15.65 -16.02 0.76
CA LEU A 170 15.04 -15.26 1.85
C LEU A 170 16.04 -14.25 2.45
N LYS A 171 17.24 -14.70 2.82
CA LYS A 171 18.28 -13.84 3.42
C LYS A 171 18.60 -12.64 2.52
N LYS A 172 18.78 -12.85 1.22
CA LYS A 172 19.03 -11.77 0.24
C LYS A 172 17.84 -10.83 0.08
N GLN A 173 16.62 -11.35 0.12
CA GLN A 173 15.40 -10.54 0.04
C GLN A 173 15.23 -9.63 1.27
N ILE A 174 15.43 -10.18 2.48
CA ILE A 174 15.44 -9.41 3.72
C ILE A 174 16.55 -8.35 3.70
N PHE A 175 17.76 -8.71 3.26
CA PHE A 175 18.86 -7.77 3.13
C PHE A 175 18.55 -6.63 2.14
N SER A 176 17.96 -6.93 0.99
CA SER A 176 17.54 -5.92 0.01
C SER A 176 16.56 -4.91 0.61
N MET A 177 15.56 -5.40 1.35
CA MET A 177 14.58 -4.56 2.03
C MET A 177 15.20 -3.73 3.17
N LEU A 178 16.14 -4.32 3.91
CA LEU A 178 16.90 -3.63 4.95
C LEU A 178 17.68 -2.45 4.36
N MET A 179 18.37 -2.65 3.25
CA MET A 179 19.11 -1.58 2.57
C MET A 179 18.19 -0.44 2.14
N MET A 180 17.03 -0.76 1.54
CA MET A 180 16.04 0.27 1.19
C MET A 180 15.55 1.04 2.42
N ALA A 181 15.28 0.36 3.54
CA ALA A 181 14.83 1.00 4.78
C ALA A 181 15.90 1.93 5.39
N LEU A 182 17.18 1.61 5.25
CA LEU A 182 18.30 2.44 5.71
C LEU A 182 18.47 3.71 4.86
N GLU A 183 18.35 3.58 3.54
CA GLU A 183 18.52 4.69 2.58
C GLU A 183 17.31 5.63 2.55
N LYS A 184 16.11 5.12 2.83
CA LYS A 184 14.87 5.91 2.75
C LYS A 184 14.86 7.06 3.78
N LYS A 185 14.60 8.27 3.28
CA LYS A 185 14.48 9.50 4.08
C LYS A 185 13.24 9.43 4.98
N MET A 186 13.45 9.20 6.28
CA MET A 186 12.42 9.24 7.31
C MET A 186 13.05 9.44 8.69
N ASN A 187 12.23 9.85 9.65
CA ASN A 187 12.66 9.99 11.05
C ASN A 187 13.00 8.62 11.67
N ARG A 188 13.77 8.64 12.76
CA ARG A 188 14.27 7.43 13.44
C ARG A 188 13.14 6.53 13.95
N LYS A 189 12.08 7.12 14.51
CA LYS A 189 10.93 6.37 15.05
C LYS A 189 10.21 5.58 13.96
N ASN A 190 9.88 6.24 12.85
CA ASN A 190 9.20 5.62 11.72
C ASN A 190 10.07 4.54 11.06
N ARG A 191 11.38 4.75 10.90
CA ARG A 191 12.28 3.70 10.37
C ARG A 191 12.23 2.45 11.23
N ARG A 192 12.32 2.63 12.54
CA ARG A 192 12.27 1.53 13.50
C ARG A 192 10.93 0.80 13.47
N GLU A 193 9.83 1.54 13.60
CA GLU A 193 8.49 0.96 13.79
C GLU A 193 7.84 0.46 12.50
N LEU A 194 8.10 1.09 11.36
CA LEU A 194 7.47 0.70 10.09
C LEU A 194 8.30 -0.30 9.28
N TYR A 195 9.63 -0.38 9.55
CA TYR A 195 10.54 -1.19 8.75
C TYR A 195 11.39 -2.14 9.59
N LEU A 196 12.28 -1.64 10.44
CA LEU A 196 13.33 -2.51 11.02
C LEU A 196 12.80 -3.59 11.95
N VAL A 197 11.98 -3.22 12.93
CA VAL A 197 11.39 -4.18 13.88
C VAL A 197 10.48 -5.19 13.16
N PRO A 198 9.50 -4.77 12.33
CA PRO A 198 8.65 -5.74 11.65
C PRO A 198 9.42 -6.58 10.61
N LEU A 199 10.45 -6.05 9.95
CA LEU A 199 11.28 -6.81 9.00
C LEU A 199 12.09 -7.89 9.71
N LYS A 200 12.67 -7.58 10.87
CA LYS A 200 13.36 -8.58 11.69
C LYS A 200 12.40 -9.69 12.14
N LYS A 201 11.19 -9.32 12.58
CA LYS A 201 10.16 -10.31 12.96
C LYS A 201 9.76 -11.20 11.79
N LEU A 202 9.52 -10.61 10.61
CA LEU A 202 9.21 -11.37 9.39
C LEU A 202 10.35 -12.33 9.05
N TYR A 203 11.60 -11.88 9.12
CA TYR A 203 12.75 -12.74 8.85
C TYR A 203 12.83 -13.93 9.81
N LEU A 204 12.69 -13.70 11.12
CA LEU A 204 12.73 -14.77 12.12
C LEU A 204 11.58 -15.77 11.93
N TYR A 205 10.37 -15.28 11.68
CA TYR A 205 9.22 -16.13 11.38
C TYR A 205 9.44 -16.99 10.14
N CYS A 206 9.90 -16.38 9.04
CA CYS A 206 10.17 -17.13 7.81
C CYS A 206 11.29 -18.16 7.97
N ALA A 207 12.34 -17.84 8.74
CA ALA A 207 13.41 -18.78 9.05
C ALA A 207 12.89 -19.97 9.87
N GLU A 208 12.04 -19.72 10.87
CA GLU A 208 11.44 -20.75 11.73
C GLU A 208 10.47 -21.66 10.95
N GLN A 209 9.66 -21.10 10.05
CA GLN A 209 8.67 -21.84 9.25
C GLN A 209 9.26 -22.47 7.97
N GLY A 210 10.55 -22.30 7.69
CA GLY A 210 11.19 -22.84 6.49
C GLY A 210 10.76 -22.15 5.18
N ILE A 211 10.27 -20.91 5.26
CA ILE A 211 9.81 -20.14 4.10
C ILE A 211 11.01 -19.63 3.30
N GLU A 212 11.07 -19.95 2.01
CA GLU A 212 12.25 -19.64 1.20
C GLU A 212 12.18 -18.34 0.38
N ASP A 213 10.96 -17.87 0.07
CA ASP A 213 10.71 -16.76 -0.86
C ASP A 213 9.55 -15.86 -0.42
N LEU A 214 9.86 -14.61 -0.09
CA LEU A 214 8.86 -13.61 0.32
C LEU A 214 7.87 -13.22 -0.80
N GLU A 215 8.28 -13.31 -2.06
CA GLU A 215 7.38 -13.05 -3.20
C GLU A 215 6.37 -14.19 -3.42
N ALA A 216 6.63 -15.35 -2.83
CA ALA A 216 5.80 -16.55 -2.93
C ALA A 216 4.98 -16.84 -1.66
N LEU A 217 4.96 -15.96 -0.62
CA LEU A 217 4.19 -16.33 0.58
C LEU A 217 2.73 -16.66 0.27
N GLU A 218 2.23 -17.70 0.92
CA GLU A 218 0.86 -18.16 0.86
C GLU A 218 -0.04 -17.43 1.87
N GLU A 219 -1.35 -17.60 1.75
CA GLU A 219 -2.31 -16.93 2.65
C GLU A 219 -2.12 -17.38 4.10
N GLU A 220 -1.91 -18.68 4.31
CA GLU A 220 -1.71 -19.29 5.62
C GLU A 220 -0.41 -18.82 6.29
N GLU A 221 0.66 -18.61 5.52
CA GLU A 221 1.93 -18.10 6.02
C GLU A 221 1.84 -16.62 6.43
N ILE A 222 1.04 -15.83 5.70
CA ILE A 222 0.79 -14.43 6.04
C ILE A 222 -0.04 -14.34 7.32
N GLU A 223 -1.06 -15.18 7.47
CA GLU A 223 -1.88 -15.23 8.67
C GLU A 223 -1.08 -15.78 9.86
N GLY A 224 -0.29 -16.84 9.68
CA GLY A 224 0.59 -17.35 10.71
C GLY A 224 1.63 -16.32 11.18
N PHE A 225 2.13 -15.47 10.26
CA PHE A 225 2.98 -14.35 10.64
C PHE A 225 2.21 -13.33 11.51
N ARG A 226 0.96 -13.01 11.14
CA ARG A 226 0.10 -12.13 11.94
C ARG A 226 -0.13 -12.70 13.34
N GLU A 227 -0.52 -13.96 13.44
CA GLU A 227 -0.77 -14.66 14.70
C GLU A 227 0.48 -14.74 15.59
N SER A 228 1.68 -14.89 15.00
CA SER A 228 2.95 -14.89 15.75
C SER A 228 3.20 -13.59 16.54
N MET A 229 2.48 -12.52 16.21
CA MET A 229 2.58 -11.20 16.84
C MET A 229 1.39 -10.86 17.74
N ASP A 230 0.29 -11.61 17.69
CA ASP A 230 -0.93 -11.30 18.43
C ASP A 230 -0.70 -11.34 19.95
N GLY A 231 -1.19 -10.32 20.66
CA GLY A 231 -0.91 -10.09 22.08
C GLY A 231 0.53 -9.68 22.43
N ARG A 232 1.50 -9.84 21.52
CA ARG A 232 2.94 -9.59 21.78
C ARG A 232 3.41 -8.20 21.36
N VAL A 233 2.69 -7.52 20.46
CA VAL A 233 3.07 -6.20 19.92
C VAL A 233 2.08 -5.08 20.24
N GLY A 234 1.15 -5.33 21.16
CA GLY A 234 0.09 -4.38 21.52
C GLY A 234 -0.76 -3.98 20.31
N THR A 235 -0.99 -2.69 20.11
CA THR A 235 -1.81 -2.17 18.99
C THR A 235 -1.08 -2.11 17.65
N LYS A 236 0.15 -2.64 17.56
CA LYS A 236 1.02 -2.47 16.39
C LYS A 236 0.88 -3.57 15.32
N THR A 237 0.09 -4.62 15.54
CA THR A 237 -0.05 -5.73 14.59
C THR A 237 -0.34 -5.25 13.17
N GLN A 238 -1.34 -4.37 12.99
CA GLN A 238 -1.71 -3.85 11.67
C GLN A 238 -0.62 -3.00 11.02
N ILE A 239 0.14 -2.24 11.81
CA ILE A 239 1.27 -1.45 11.33
C ILE A 239 2.39 -2.39 10.86
N TYR A 240 2.68 -3.44 11.63
CA TYR A 240 3.75 -4.38 11.31
C TYR A 240 3.41 -5.24 10.10
N MET A 241 2.14 -5.62 9.91
CA MET A 241 1.70 -6.37 8.73
C MET A 241 1.98 -5.65 7.40
N GLN A 242 2.08 -4.32 7.39
CA GLN A 242 2.46 -3.57 6.20
C GLN A 242 3.85 -3.96 5.68
N ILE A 243 4.72 -4.53 6.52
CA ILE A 243 6.06 -4.94 6.08
C ILE A 243 6.01 -6.03 5.01
N VAL A 244 5.00 -6.91 5.04
CA VAL A 244 4.85 -7.99 4.07
C VAL A 244 4.64 -7.40 2.68
N ASP A 245 3.62 -6.56 2.52
CA ASP A 245 3.31 -5.89 1.25
C ASP A 245 4.42 -4.91 0.84
N ASN A 246 5.03 -4.18 1.77
CA ASN A 246 6.15 -3.29 1.46
C ASN A 246 7.37 -4.04 0.93
N THR A 247 7.69 -5.19 1.53
CA THR A 247 8.85 -6.01 1.13
C THR A 247 8.61 -6.63 -0.23
N ARG A 248 7.46 -7.28 -0.42
CA ARG A 248 7.07 -7.84 -1.72
C ARG A 248 7.06 -6.80 -2.82
N LYS A 249 6.48 -5.62 -2.56
CA LYS A 249 6.46 -4.52 -3.51
C LYS A 249 7.88 -4.07 -3.88
N HIS A 250 8.75 -3.88 -2.88
CA HIS A 250 10.15 -3.53 -3.12
C HIS A 250 10.86 -4.55 -4.00
N LEU A 251 10.76 -5.84 -3.65
CA LEU A 251 11.37 -6.94 -4.41
C LEU A 251 10.86 -6.98 -5.85
N PHE A 252 9.53 -6.92 -6.01
CA PHE A 252 8.89 -6.99 -7.32
C PHE A 252 9.25 -5.79 -8.20
N LEU A 253 9.33 -4.58 -7.65
CA LEU A 253 9.68 -3.36 -8.42
C LEU A 253 11.17 -3.27 -8.75
N CYS A 254 12.05 -3.70 -7.84
CA CYS A 254 13.50 -3.63 -8.03
C CYS A 254 14.11 -4.83 -8.78
N ALA A 255 13.34 -5.88 -9.03
CA ALA A 255 13.80 -7.03 -9.81
C ALA A 255 14.23 -6.61 -11.23
N LYS A 256 15.33 -7.18 -11.73
CA LYS A 256 15.83 -6.93 -13.10
C LYS A 256 14.78 -7.31 -14.15
N GLU A 257 14.15 -8.46 -13.95
CA GLU A 257 13.08 -8.98 -14.79
C GLU A 257 11.81 -9.16 -13.96
N THR A 258 10.65 -9.09 -14.60
CA THR A 258 9.36 -9.26 -13.92
C THR A 258 9.23 -10.71 -13.45
N ASN A 259 9.15 -10.92 -12.15
CA ASN A 259 8.84 -12.22 -11.56
C ASN A 259 7.36 -12.55 -11.75
N TRP A 260 7.00 -13.17 -12.87
CA TRP A 260 5.63 -13.60 -13.14
C TRP A 260 5.15 -14.74 -12.23
N GLU A 261 6.07 -15.43 -11.54
CA GLU A 261 5.71 -16.48 -10.58
C GLU A 261 5.38 -15.91 -9.19
N ALA A 262 5.63 -14.62 -8.93
CA ALA A 262 5.24 -13.98 -7.68
C ALA A 262 3.73 -14.10 -7.40
N ASN A 263 3.37 -14.21 -6.12
CA ASN A 263 1.98 -14.30 -5.67
C ASN A 263 1.27 -12.94 -5.63
N VAL A 264 2.00 -11.83 -5.78
CA VAL A 264 1.43 -10.48 -5.91
C VAL A 264 2.15 -9.74 -7.04
N TRP A 265 1.40 -9.19 -7.99
CA TRP A 265 1.95 -8.36 -9.07
C TRP A 265 1.58 -6.90 -8.82
N TYR A 266 2.59 -6.04 -8.67
CA TYR A 266 2.38 -4.61 -8.45
C TYR A 266 2.38 -3.86 -9.79
N LEU A 267 1.27 -3.19 -10.09
CA LEU A 267 1.05 -2.63 -11.42
C LEU A 267 1.90 -1.39 -11.71
N GLU A 268 2.47 -0.77 -10.68
CA GLU A 268 3.47 0.31 -10.80
C GLU A 268 4.69 -0.11 -11.61
N ARG A 269 5.02 -1.42 -11.67
CA ARG A 269 6.11 -1.94 -12.51
C ARG A 269 5.83 -1.74 -14.00
N PHE A 270 4.56 -1.76 -14.39
CA PHE A 270 4.16 -1.72 -15.79
C PHE A 270 3.87 -0.26 -16.15
N GLN A 271 4.72 0.33 -16.98
CA GLN A 271 4.43 1.62 -17.61
C GLN A 271 3.30 1.42 -18.62
N MET A 272 2.06 1.39 -18.12
CA MET A 272 0.87 1.27 -18.97
C MET A 272 0.75 2.55 -19.80
N LYS A 273 0.59 2.41 -21.11
CA LYS A 273 0.32 3.56 -21.99
C LYS A 273 -0.97 4.26 -21.54
N GLY A 274 -0.85 5.53 -21.14
CA GLY A 274 -1.93 6.50 -20.91
C GLY A 274 -3.23 5.94 -20.30
N GLU A 275 -4.30 6.07 -21.08
CA GLU A 275 -5.73 5.93 -20.80
C GLU A 275 -6.21 4.59 -20.21
N ARG A 276 -5.34 3.57 -20.14
CA ARG A 276 -5.71 2.24 -19.61
C ARG A 276 -5.85 2.23 -18.09
N MET A 277 -5.16 3.14 -17.39
CA MET A 277 -5.20 3.26 -15.95
C MET A 277 -5.93 4.54 -15.56
N ASN A 278 -6.81 4.43 -14.57
CA ASN A 278 -7.49 5.57 -13.99
C ASN A 278 -6.61 6.22 -12.90
N PRO A 279 -6.15 7.48 -13.04
CA PRO A 279 -5.27 8.10 -12.06
C PRO A 279 -5.89 8.32 -10.68
N ALA A 280 -7.21 8.50 -10.61
CA ALA A 280 -7.92 8.80 -9.36
C ALA A 280 -8.44 7.56 -8.61
N ASP A 281 -8.38 6.37 -9.22
CA ASP A 281 -8.58 5.06 -8.58
C ASP A 281 -7.66 4.03 -9.26
N PRO A 282 -6.34 4.13 -9.07
CA PRO A 282 -5.39 3.24 -9.71
C PRO A 282 -5.47 1.85 -9.08
N VAL A 283 -5.46 0.82 -9.92
CA VAL A 283 -5.30 -0.55 -9.45
C VAL A 283 -3.84 -0.74 -9.02
N GLU A 284 -3.61 -1.00 -7.74
CA GLU A 284 -2.26 -1.11 -7.20
C GLU A 284 -1.62 -2.48 -7.46
N SER A 285 -2.40 -3.57 -7.30
CA SER A 285 -1.88 -4.93 -7.46
C SER A 285 -2.93 -5.97 -7.85
N LEU A 286 -2.45 -7.11 -8.34
CA LEU A 286 -3.19 -8.37 -8.52
C LEU A 286 -2.62 -9.43 -7.57
N ARG A 287 -3.47 -10.21 -6.91
CA ARG A 287 -3.10 -11.14 -5.82
C ARG A 287 -3.56 -12.56 -6.15
N PHE A 288 -2.65 -13.53 -6.03
CA PHE A 288 -2.87 -14.91 -6.47
C PHE A 288 -2.74 -15.97 -5.36
N TYR A 289 -2.24 -15.60 -4.18
CA TYR A 289 -1.99 -16.53 -3.06
C TYR A 289 -3.25 -17.20 -2.50
N GLY A 290 -4.43 -16.63 -2.73
CA GLY A 290 -5.70 -17.24 -2.31
C GLY A 290 -6.21 -18.37 -3.23
N ILE A 291 -5.41 -18.87 -4.17
CA ILE A 291 -5.76 -20.01 -5.05
C ILE A 291 -4.75 -21.12 -4.75
N HIS A 292 -5.14 -22.14 -4.00
CA HIS A 292 -4.22 -23.16 -3.48
C HIS A 292 -3.77 -24.14 -4.56
N ASP A 293 -4.62 -24.41 -5.56
CA ASP A 293 -4.21 -25.26 -6.67
C ASP A 293 -3.21 -24.54 -7.59
N LEU A 294 -1.96 -25.02 -7.58
CA LEU A 294 -0.85 -24.41 -8.31
C LEU A 294 -1.07 -24.37 -9.83
N GLU A 295 -1.79 -25.35 -10.39
CA GLU A 295 -2.06 -25.40 -11.83
C GLU A 295 -3.12 -24.37 -12.21
N ASN A 296 -4.23 -24.32 -11.47
CA ASN A 296 -5.26 -23.30 -11.62
C ASN A 296 -4.69 -21.88 -11.46
N ARG A 297 -3.84 -21.67 -10.44
CA ARG A 297 -3.14 -20.39 -10.21
C ARG A 297 -2.27 -20.02 -11.40
N LYS A 298 -1.51 -20.97 -11.95
CA LYS A 298 -0.68 -20.78 -13.15
C LYS A 298 -1.51 -20.37 -14.36
N TYR A 299 -2.68 -20.97 -14.58
CA TYR A 299 -3.59 -20.58 -15.66
C TYR A 299 -4.09 -19.14 -15.50
N LEU A 300 -4.50 -18.75 -14.29
CA LEU A 300 -4.91 -17.36 -14.03
C LEU A 300 -3.77 -16.37 -14.25
N LYS A 301 -2.56 -16.66 -13.72
CA LYS A 301 -1.37 -15.82 -13.95
C LYS A 301 -1.13 -15.65 -15.45
N LYS A 302 -1.12 -16.73 -16.24
CA LYS A 302 -0.97 -16.65 -17.70
C LYS A 302 -2.04 -15.78 -18.37
N TYR A 303 -3.30 -15.93 -17.98
CA TYR A 303 -4.40 -15.10 -18.50
C TYR A 303 -4.24 -13.62 -18.13
N MET A 304 -3.90 -13.31 -16.88
CA MET A 304 -3.65 -11.94 -16.44
C MET A 304 -2.47 -11.29 -17.16
N ARG A 305 -1.39 -12.04 -17.40
CA ARG A 305 -0.25 -11.56 -18.20
C ARG A 305 -0.67 -11.22 -19.62
N TYR A 306 -1.52 -12.05 -20.23
CA TYR A 306 -2.10 -11.76 -21.55
C TYR A 306 -2.97 -10.49 -21.54
N CYS A 307 -3.86 -10.35 -20.57
CA CYS A 307 -4.71 -9.17 -20.42
C CYS A 307 -3.90 -7.88 -20.26
N LEU A 308 -2.87 -7.90 -19.41
CA LEU A 308 -2.02 -6.73 -19.15
C LEU A 308 -1.15 -6.39 -20.39
N GLY A 309 -0.53 -7.39 -21.01
CA GLY A 309 0.49 -7.17 -22.05
C GLY A 309 -0.04 -7.01 -23.47
N ILE A 310 -1.13 -7.72 -23.83
CA ILE A 310 -1.59 -7.83 -25.23
C ILE A 310 -2.90 -7.10 -25.48
N THR A 311 -3.83 -7.10 -24.51
CA THR A 311 -5.16 -6.51 -24.73
C THR A 311 -5.16 -4.99 -24.52
N SER A 312 -6.15 -4.31 -25.11
CA SER A 312 -6.41 -2.88 -24.90
C SER A 312 -7.35 -2.57 -23.71
N LYS A 313 -7.71 -3.61 -22.93
CA LYS A 313 -8.63 -3.50 -21.80
C LYS A 313 -8.11 -2.50 -20.76
N ALA A 314 -9.04 -1.76 -20.15
CA ALA A 314 -8.73 -0.92 -19.01
C ALA A 314 -8.30 -1.80 -17.82
N VAL A 315 -7.34 -1.31 -17.05
CA VAL A 315 -6.77 -2.07 -15.92
C VAL A 315 -7.83 -2.36 -14.85
N HIS A 316 -8.78 -1.46 -14.66
CA HIS A 316 -9.93 -1.71 -13.79
C HIS A 316 -10.77 -2.91 -14.24
N THR A 317 -11.02 -3.04 -15.56
CA THR A 317 -11.72 -4.21 -16.12
C THR A 317 -10.93 -5.49 -15.89
N ILE A 318 -9.60 -5.45 -16.08
CA ILE A 318 -8.72 -6.59 -15.78
C ILE A 318 -8.80 -6.98 -14.30
N ARG A 319 -8.86 -6.00 -13.38
CA ARG A 319 -9.05 -6.26 -11.94
C ARG A 319 -10.38 -6.93 -11.63
N VAL A 320 -11.46 -6.53 -12.30
CA VAL A 320 -12.79 -7.16 -12.14
C VAL A 320 -12.77 -8.61 -12.63
N GLU A 321 -12.23 -8.85 -13.83
CA GLU A 321 -12.05 -10.20 -14.38
C GLU A 321 -11.20 -11.08 -13.45
N HIS A 322 -10.05 -10.56 -13.00
CA HIS A 322 -9.18 -11.22 -12.03
C HIS A 322 -9.96 -11.67 -10.79
N TYR A 323 -10.71 -10.76 -10.17
CA TYR A 323 -11.45 -11.05 -8.95
C TYR A 323 -12.54 -12.11 -9.16
N ASN A 324 -13.30 -12.00 -10.25
CA ASN A 324 -14.36 -12.96 -10.60
C ASN A 324 -13.77 -14.35 -10.86
N ILE A 325 -12.65 -14.44 -11.58
CA ILE A 325 -11.98 -15.71 -11.85
C ILE A 325 -11.35 -16.27 -10.57
N CYS A 326 -10.70 -15.45 -9.72
CA CYS A 326 -10.18 -15.89 -8.42
C CYS A 326 -11.28 -16.54 -7.57
N ARG A 327 -12.46 -15.92 -7.49
CA ARG A 327 -13.60 -16.47 -6.73
C ARG A 327 -14.03 -17.84 -7.26
N PHE A 328 -14.03 -18.01 -8.59
CA PHE A 328 -14.31 -19.30 -9.21
C PHE A 328 -13.22 -20.34 -8.90
N LEU A 329 -11.94 -19.97 -9.03
CA LEU A 329 -10.83 -20.88 -8.73
C LEU A 329 -10.78 -21.28 -7.25
N GLN A 330 -11.11 -20.38 -6.34
CA GLN A 330 -11.30 -20.69 -4.92
C GLN A 330 -12.45 -21.68 -4.67
N TYR A 331 -13.52 -21.60 -5.48
CA TYR A 331 -14.59 -22.60 -5.44
C TYR A 331 -14.09 -23.95 -5.96
N CYS A 332 -13.30 -23.96 -7.03
CA CYS A 332 -12.64 -25.16 -7.54
C CYS A 332 -11.72 -25.79 -6.48
N ASP A 333 -10.92 -25.01 -5.76
CA ASP A 333 -10.03 -25.51 -4.70
C ASP A 333 -10.83 -26.27 -3.62
N ARG A 334 -11.94 -25.68 -3.15
CA ARG A 334 -12.83 -26.34 -2.16
C ARG A 334 -13.48 -27.63 -2.67
N LYS A 335 -13.58 -27.80 -3.99
CA LYS A 335 -14.16 -28.98 -4.63
C LYS A 335 -13.10 -29.95 -5.17
N GLY A 336 -11.83 -29.59 -5.13
CA GLY A 336 -10.74 -30.35 -5.76
C GLY A 336 -10.80 -30.36 -7.30
N TRP A 337 -11.41 -29.35 -7.92
CA TRP A 337 -11.59 -29.30 -9.37
C TRP A 337 -10.42 -28.65 -10.10
N LYS A 338 -10.02 -29.25 -11.22
CA LYS A 338 -8.98 -28.73 -12.11
C LYS A 338 -9.63 -28.05 -13.31
N VAL A 339 -9.19 -26.83 -13.63
CA VAL A 339 -9.78 -26.03 -14.72
C VAL A 339 -9.52 -26.64 -16.10
N ASN A 340 -8.43 -27.39 -16.26
CA ASN A 340 -8.12 -28.09 -17.51
C ASN A 340 -9.12 -29.21 -17.82
N SER A 341 -9.68 -29.88 -16.81
CA SER A 341 -10.56 -31.04 -16.94
C SER A 341 -12.00 -30.80 -16.44
N ILE A 342 -12.32 -29.60 -15.92
CA ILE A 342 -13.66 -29.30 -15.38
C ILE A 342 -14.74 -29.50 -16.44
N THR A 343 -15.84 -30.14 -16.06
CA THR A 343 -16.95 -30.57 -16.91
C THR A 343 -18.07 -29.54 -16.94
N GLU A 344 -19.01 -29.71 -17.87
CA GLU A 344 -20.23 -28.88 -17.95
C GLU A 344 -21.11 -29.01 -16.70
N LYS A 345 -21.19 -30.21 -16.13
CA LYS A 345 -21.92 -30.45 -14.87
C LYS A 345 -21.33 -29.63 -13.72
N GLU A 346 -20.01 -29.59 -13.60
CA GLU A 346 -19.31 -28.85 -12.55
C GLU A 346 -19.44 -27.32 -12.74
N MET A 347 -19.38 -26.83 -13.99
CA MET A 347 -19.71 -25.43 -14.29
C MET A 347 -21.16 -25.09 -13.90
N GLY A 348 -22.12 -25.97 -14.21
CA GLY A 348 -23.51 -25.82 -13.80
C GLY A 348 -23.69 -25.70 -12.28
N LEU A 349 -22.96 -26.50 -11.50
CA LEU A 349 -22.97 -26.41 -10.04
C LEU A 349 -22.41 -25.07 -9.53
N TYR A 350 -21.35 -24.54 -10.15
CA TYR A 350 -20.83 -23.23 -9.81
C TYR A 350 -21.82 -22.10 -10.13
N PHE A 351 -22.46 -22.16 -11.31
CA PHE A 351 -23.47 -21.17 -11.67
C PHE A 351 -24.67 -21.23 -10.72
N LEU A 352 -25.14 -22.41 -10.34
CA LEU A 352 -26.19 -22.57 -9.31
C LEU A 352 -25.79 -21.94 -7.98
N GLN A 353 -24.54 -22.10 -7.55
CA GLN A 353 -24.02 -21.43 -6.35
C GLN A 353 -24.06 -19.89 -6.48
N LEU A 354 -23.71 -19.35 -7.66
CA LEU A 354 -23.79 -17.92 -7.93
C LEU A 354 -25.24 -17.42 -7.90
N GLU A 355 -26.21 -18.21 -8.37
CA GLU A 355 -27.63 -17.87 -8.26
C GLU A 355 -28.11 -17.84 -6.81
N ASN A 356 -27.74 -18.85 -6.02
CA ASN A 356 -28.09 -18.95 -4.60
C ASN A 356 -27.50 -17.81 -3.76
N SER A 357 -26.43 -17.17 -4.24
CA SER A 357 -25.82 -16.00 -3.59
C SER A 357 -26.64 -14.71 -3.77
N LYS A 358 -27.79 -14.76 -4.48
CA LYS A 358 -28.74 -13.64 -4.70
C LYS A 358 -28.08 -12.34 -5.20
N ILE A 359 -27.05 -12.48 -6.03
CA ILE A 359 -26.39 -11.34 -6.69
C ILE A 359 -27.29 -10.77 -7.79
N GLN A 360 -27.09 -9.49 -8.12
CA GLN A 360 -27.79 -8.82 -9.22
C GLN A 360 -27.52 -9.51 -10.57
N ALA A 361 -28.51 -9.48 -11.47
CA ALA A 361 -28.44 -10.14 -12.77
C ALA A 361 -27.25 -9.66 -13.61
N GLU A 362 -26.94 -8.37 -13.57
CA GLU A 362 -25.79 -7.76 -14.26
C GLU A 362 -24.47 -8.33 -13.73
N THR A 363 -24.35 -8.44 -12.40
CA THR A 363 -23.16 -8.99 -11.74
C THR A 363 -22.99 -10.48 -12.02
N PHE A 364 -24.10 -11.22 -12.13
CA PHE A 364 -24.10 -12.62 -12.54
C PHE A 364 -23.62 -12.75 -13.99
N ASN A 365 -24.23 -11.99 -14.91
CA ASN A 365 -23.88 -12.02 -16.33
C ASN A 365 -22.42 -11.61 -16.58
N GLN A 366 -21.91 -10.62 -15.85
CA GLN A 366 -20.49 -10.24 -15.92
C GLN A 366 -19.58 -11.39 -15.49
N GLN A 367 -19.89 -12.09 -14.39
CA GLN A 367 -19.12 -13.27 -13.96
C GLN A 367 -19.13 -14.38 -15.01
N VAL A 368 -20.28 -14.68 -15.61
CA VAL A 368 -20.38 -15.67 -16.72
C VAL A 368 -19.53 -15.24 -17.92
N ALA A 369 -19.56 -13.95 -18.28
CA ALA A 369 -18.77 -13.40 -19.38
C ALA A 369 -17.26 -13.46 -19.11
N ASP A 370 -16.82 -13.12 -17.89
CA ASP A 370 -15.41 -13.15 -17.50
C ASP A 370 -14.86 -14.58 -17.52
N LEU A 371 -15.64 -15.55 -17.03
CA LEU A 371 -15.30 -16.97 -17.12
C LEU A 371 -15.23 -17.43 -18.58
N HIS A 372 -16.16 -16.99 -19.42
CA HIS A 372 -16.15 -17.34 -20.83
C HIS A 372 -14.86 -16.87 -21.52
N LEU A 373 -14.44 -15.63 -21.28
CA LEU A 373 -13.19 -15.08 -21.82
C LEU A 373 -11.95 -15.82 -21.29
N PHE A 374 -11.95 -16.19 -20.00
CA PHE A 374 -10.88 -16.98 -19.42
C PHE A 374 -10.76 -18.37 -20.08
N PHE A 375 -11.86 -19.11 -20.21
CA PHE A 375 -11.86 -20.42 -20.87
C PHE A 375 -11.55 -20.31 -22.36
N GLN A 376 -12.04 -19.27 -23.04
CA GLN A 376 -11.67 -18.99 -24.43
C GLN A 376 -10.16 -18.82 -24.58
N TYR A 377 -9.52 -18.07 -23.66
CA TYR A 377 -8.06 -17.94 -23.63
C TYR A 377 -7.36 -19.29 -23.45
N LEU A 378 -7.85 -20.15 -22.55
CA LEU A 378 -7.26 -21.48 -22.32
C LEU A 378 -7.36 -22.37 -23.56
N VAL A 379 -8.47 -22.29 -24.29
CA VAL A 379 -8.65 -23.01 -25.56
C VAL A 379 -7.67 -22.51 -26.62
N VAL A 380 -7.59 -21.18 -26.82
CA VAL A 380 -6.67 -20.58 -27.79
C VAL A 380 -5.21 -20.88 -27.47
N LYS A 381 -4.85 -21.07 -26.20
CA LYS A 381 -3.49 -21.43 -25.77
C LYS A 381 -3.23 -22.94 -25.75
N GLY A 382 -4.18 -23.78 -26.16
CA GLY A 382 -4.04 -25.23 -26.19
C GLY A 382 -3.99 -25.90 -24.82
N SER A 383 -4.29 -25.16 -23.74
CA SER A 383 -4.41 -25.74 -22.39
C SER A 383 -5.69 -26.56 -22.22
N ARG A 384 -6.61 -26.44 -23.19
CA ARG A 384 -7.92 -27.09 -23.20
C ARG A 384 -8.46 -27.18 -24.62
N GLU A 385 -9.29 -28.18 -24.91
CA GLU A 385 -9.86 -28.37 -26.26
C GLU A 385 -11.11 -27.53 -26.52
N LYS A 386 -12.03 -27.43 -25.54
CA LYS A 386 -13.31 -26.70 -25.68
C LYS A 386 -13.72 -26.02 -24.39
N ILE A 387 -14.54 -24.96 -24.49
CA ILE A 387 -15.13 -24.26 -23.34
C ILE A 387 -16.14 -25.20 -22.64
N PRO A 388 -16.12 -25.33 -21.30
CA PRO A 388 -16.97 -26.29 -20.57
C PRO A 388 -18.44 -25.91 -20.44
N PHE A 389 -18.90 -24.84 -21.09
CA PHE A 389 -20.28 -24.37 -20.95
C PHE A 389 -20.64 -23.44 -22.11
N TRP A 390 -21.93 -23.31 -22.39
CA TRP A 390 -22.43 -22.28 -23.29
C TRP A 390 -23.01 -21.10 -22.50
N ASN A 391 -22.36 -19.95 -22.57
CA ASN A 391 -22.72 -18.76 -21.80
C ASN A 391 -24.20 -18.35 -21.96
N ARG A 392 -24.76 -18.46 -23.17
CA ARG A 392 -26.15 -18.07 -23.47
C ARG A 392 -27.20 -18.80 -22.63
N TYR A 393 -26.92 -20.02 -22.17
CA TYR A 393 -27.83 -20.76 -21.29
C TYR A 393 -27.96 -20.18 -19.88
N TYR A 394 -26.96 -19.42 -19.43
CA TYR A 394 -26.92 -18.90 -18.07
C TYR A 394 -27.24 -17.41 -17.97
N LEU A 395 -27.12 -16.66 -19.08
CA LEU A 395 -27.35 -15.21 -19.05
C LEU A 395 -28.78 -14.89 -18.60
N LYS A 396 -28.89 -14.07 -17.56
CA LYS A 396 -30.14 -13.59 -16.99
C LYS A 396 -30.65 -12.36 -17.74
N LYS A 397 -31.97 -12.23 -17.85
CA LYS A 397 -32.59 -11.01 -18.36
C LYS A 397 -32.32 -9.86 -17.38
N THR A 398 -31.63 -8.83 -17.85
CA THR A 398 -31.41 -7.59 -17.12
C THR A 398 -32.48 -6.58 -17.51
N LEU A 399 -33.35 -6.22 -16.57
CA LEU A 399 -34.25 -5.10 -16.74
C LEU A 399 -33.58 -3.86 -16.13
N PRO A 400 -33.46 -2.73 -16.84
CA PRO A 400 -32.98 -1.51 -16.24
C PRO A 400 -33.92 -1.13 -15.09
N VAL A 401 -33.48 -1.33 -13.85
CA VAL A 401 -34.22 -0.86 -12.68
C VAL A 401 -33.90 0.62 -12.54
N HIS A 402 -34.91 1.46 -12.77
CA HIS A 402 -34.80 2.85 -12.36
C HIS A 402 -34.86 2.90 -10.84
N TYR A 403 -33.92 3.61 -10.27
CA TYR A 403 -34.00 3.98 -8.87
C TYR A 403 -34.26 5.49 -8.89
N ASP A 404 -35.37 5.95 -8.33
CA ASP A 404 -35.63 7.38 -8.07
C ASP A 404 -34.50 7.94 -7.19
N ARG A 405 -33.40 8.33 -7.84
CA ARG A 405 -32.09 8.65 -7.22
C ARG A 405 -31.75 10.13 -7.37
N VAL A 406 -32.76 10.98 -7.42
CA VAL A 406 -32.55 12.42 -7.39
C VAL A 406 -32.34 12.86 -5.93
N VAL A 407 -31.25 13.58 -5.68
CA VAL A 407 -31.00 14.19 -4.36
C VAL A 407 -32.14 15.17 -4.06
N SER A 408 -32.81 15.01 -2.92
CA SER A 408 -33.91 15.91 -2.54
C SER A 408 -33.43 17.35 -2.40
N GLU A 409 -34.30 18.32 -2.71
CA GLU A 409 -33.96 19.74 -2.59
C GLU A 409 -33.58 20.11 -1.14
N GLU A 410 -34.22 19.52 -0.13
CA GLU A 410 -33.87 19.71 1.29
C GLU A 410 -32.40 19.33 1.60
N VAL A 411 -31.93 18.20 1.07
CA VAL A 411 -30.54 17.77 1.23
C VAL A 411 -29.58 18.73 0.54
N LEU A 412 -29.95 19.21 -0.65
CA LEU A 412 -29.14 20.15 -1.43
C LEU A 412 -28.99 21.49 -0.73
N GLU A 413 -30.09 22.05 -0.22
CA GLU A 413 -30.09 23.29 0.55
C GLU A 413 -29.19 23.17 1.78
N LYS A 414 -29.35 22.08 2.55
CA LYS A 414 -28.49 21.78 3.70
C LYS A 414 -27.02 21.68 3.30
N LEU A 415 -26.71 20.98 2.21
CA LEU A 415 -25.34 20.85 1.70
C LEU A 415 -24.76 22.21 1.30
N LEU A 416 -25.48 23.00 0.52
CA LEU A 416 -25.04 24.32 0.05
C LEU A 416 -24.83 25.28 1.23
N LEU A 417 -25.72 25.28 2.21
CA LEU A 417 -25.62 26.11 3.43
C LEU A 417 -24.35 25.79 4.23
N HIS A 418 -24.00 24.51 4.35
CA HIS A 418 -22.85 24.04 5.13
C HIS A 418 -21.55 23.97 4.32
N LEU A 419 -21.59 24.17 3.01
CA LEU A 419 -20.44 24.02 2.13
C LEU A 419 -19.29 24.96 2.48
N LYS A 420 -19.59 26.13 3.08
CA LYS A 420 -18.58 27.09 3.59
C LYS A 420 -17.69 26.51 4.69
N TYR A 421 -18.13 25.46 5.38
CA TYR A 421 -17.34 24.78 6.42
C TYR A 421 -16.48 23.65 5.86
N PHE A 422 -16.62 23.31 4.58
CA PHE A 422 -15.83 22.26 3.95
C PHE A 422 -14.45 22.83 3.59
N PRO A 423 -13.38 22.00 3.67
CA PRO A 423 -12.09 22.35 3.07
C PRO A 423 -12.26 22.84 1.62
N GLU A 424 -11.52 23.88 1.24
CA GLU A 424 -11.69 24.57 -0.04
C GLU A 424 -11.68 23.63 -1.25
N HIS A 425 -10.75 22.66 -1.28
CA HIS A 425 -10.68 21.68 -2.37
C HIS A 425 -11.90 20.76 -2.42
N LEU A 426 -12.40 20.27 -1.29
CA LEU A 426 -13.61 19.42 -1.25
C LEU A 426 -14.85 20.20 -1.68
N ARG A 427 -14.96 21.47 -1.26
CA ARG A 427 -16.03 22.37 -1.68
C ARG A 427 -16.03 22.54 -3.19
N LEU A 428 -14.88 22.86 -3.79
CA LEU A 428 -14.78 23.03 -5.24
C LEU A 428 -15.08 21.73 -5.98
N MET A 429 -14.55 20.59 -5.52
CA MET A 429 -14.88 19.28 -6.10
C MET A 429 -16.39 18.98 -6.03
N TYR A 430 -17.04 19.27 -4.91
CA TYR A 430 -18.49 19.12 -4.77
C TYR A 430 -19.26 20.02 -5.75
N LEU A 431 -18.85 21.29 -5.91
CA LEU A 431 -19.48 22.21 -6.86
C LEU A 431 -19.41 21.70 -8.31
N HIS A 432 -18.34 21.00 -8.70
CA HIS A 432 -18.26 20.36 -10.01
C HIS A 432 -19.28 19.23 -10.17
N LEU A 433 -19.54 18.44 -9.13
CA LEU A 433 -20.59 17.42 -9.16
C LEU A 433 -21.97 18.08 -9.26
N PHE A 434 -22.23 19.06 -8.40
CA PHE A 434 -23.52 19.72 -8.26
C PHE A 434 -23.90 20.58 -9.48
N CYS A 435 -22.99 21.42 -9.95
CA CYS A 435 -23.26 22.37 -11.05
C CYS A 435 -23.18 21.73 -12.44
N LEU A 436 -22.41 20.64 -12.60
CA LEU A 436 -22.07 20.10 -13.93
C LEU A 436 -22.43 18.62 -14.12
N GLY A 437 -22.85 17.90 -13.08
CA GLY A 437 -23.18 16.48 -13.20
C GLY A 437 -22.01 15.60 -13.64
N LEU A 438 -20.77 16.01 -13.35
CA LEU A 438 -19.57 15.25 -13.69
C LEU A 438 -19.50 13.94 -12.90
N ARG A 439 -18.84 12.93 -13.47
CA ARG A 439 -18.48 11.74 -12.69
C ARG A 439 -17.43 12.14 -11.64
N VAL A 440 -17.48 11.56 -10.45
CA VAL A 440 -16.46 11.83 -9.41
C VAL A 440 -15.03 11.60 -9.90
N ASN A 441 -14.85 10.61 -10.78
CA ASN A 441 -13.56 10.35 -11.39
C ASN A 441 -13.09 11.46 -12.34
N GLU A 442 -14.03 12.04 -13.09
CA GLU A 442 -13.77 13.19 -13.97
C GLU A 442 -13.32 14.39 -13.13
N VAL A 443 -14.00 14.67 -12.02
CA VAL A 443 -13.63 15.74 -11.08
C VAL A 443 -12.25 15.54 -10.48
N CYS A 444 -11.93 14.33 -10.04
CA CYS A 444 -10.62 14.03 -9.43
C CYS A 444 -9.44 14.13 -10.40
N CYS A 445 -9.70 14.07 -11.71
CA CYS A 445 -8.70 14.07 -12.77
C CYS A 445 -8.66 15.39 -13.58
N ILE A 446 -9.34 16.45 -13.13
CA ILE A 446 -9.29 17.76 -13.80
C ILE A 446 -7.84 18.27 -13.84
N ARG A 447 -7.42 18.79 -15.01
CA ARG A 447 -6.09 19.32 -15.29
C ARG A 447 -6.04 20.84 -15.13
N GLY A 448 -4.86 21.40 -14.85
CA GLY A 448 -4.69 22.84 -14.64
C GLY A 448 -5.09 23.69 -15.85
N ASP A 449 -4.94 23.15 -17.06
CA ASP A 449 -5.31 23.77 -18.33
C ASP A 449 -6.76 23.50 -18.79
N ALA A 450 -7.56 22.84 -17.95
CA ALA A 450 -8.89 22.36 -18.34
C ALA A 450 -9.93 23.48 -18.54
N TYR A 451 -9.68 24.65 -17.95
CA TYR A 451 -10.63 25.78 -17.93
C TYR A 451 -10.26 26.82 -18.99
N SER A 452 -11.24 27.25 -19.79
CA SER A 452 -11.04 28.28 -20.81
C SER A 452 -12.22 29.24 -20.89
N TRP A 453 -11.98 30.42 -21.45
CA TRP A 453 -12.99 31.45 -21.71
C TRP A 453 -12.93 31.81 -23.19
N ASN A 454 -14.06 31.70 -23.91
CA ASN A 454 -14.10 31.98 -25.35
C ASN A 454 -14.48 33.44 -25.69
N GLY A 455 -14.66 34.29 -24.68
CA GLY A 455 -15.12 35.68 -24.82
C GLY A 455 -16.54 35.88 -24.28
N GLN A 456 -17.40 34.86 -24.38
CA GLN A 456 -18.80 34.91 -23.95
C GLN A 456 -19.07 33.94 -22.79
N ASP A 457 -18.60 32.71 -22.93
CA ASP A 457 -18.87 31.62 -22.01
C ASP A 457 -17.57 30.99 -21.48
N ALA A 458 -17.68 30.43 -20.28
CA ALA A 458 -16.63 29.60 -19.70
C ALA A 458 -16.83 28.13 -20.08
N TRP A 459 -15.73 27.45 -20.37
CA TRP A 459 -15.70 26.05 -20.80
C TRP A 459 -14.76 25.21 -19.95
N LEU A 460 -15.10 23.93 -19.81
CA LEU A 460 -14.30 22.93 -19.13
C LEU A 460 -14.07 21.73 -20.06
N ARG A 461 -12.80 21.44 -20.37
CA ARG A 461 -12.35 20.27 -21.12
C ARG A 461 -11.94 19.15 -20.16
N ILE A 462 -12.50 17.96 -20.32
CA ILE A 462 -12.24 16.81 -19.45
C ILE A 462 -12.05 15.55 -20.27
N TYR A 463 -11.02 14.79 -19.90
CA TYR A 463 -10.79 13.45 -20.40
C TYR A 463 -11.60 12.39 -19.65
N GLN A 464 -12.39 11.58 -20.36
CA GLN A 464 -13.25 10.56 -19.78
C GLN A 464 -12.62 9.15 -19.81
N TYR A 465 -11.89 8.77 -18.76
CA TYR A 465 -11.22 7.45 -18.65
C TYR A 465 -12.10 6.20 -18.88
N LYS A 466 -13.42 6.29 -18.61
CA LYS A 466 -14.34 5.15 -18.83
C LYS A 466 -14.58 4.87 -20.31
N VAL A 467 -14.73 5.92 -21.11
CA VAL A 467 -15.11 5.84 -22.54
C VAL A 467 -13.94 6.20 -23.46
N LYS A 468 -12.85 6.71 -22.89
CA LYS A 468 -11.60 7.11 -23.53
C LYS A 468 -11.76 8.20 -24.59
N VAL A 469 -12.54 9.23 -24.27
CA VAL A 469 -12.76 10.40 -25.13
C VAL A 469 -12.72 11.68 -24.32
N ASP A 470 -12.31 12.78 -24.94
CA ASP A 470 -12.46 14.11 -24.38
C ASP A 470 -13.90 14.61 -24.55
N LYS A 471 -14.37 15.38 -23.57
CA LYS A 471 -15.57 16.19 -23.71
C LYS A 471 -15.28 17.62 -23.27
N GLN A 472 -16.01 18.55 -23.86
CA GLN A 472 -15.99 19.96 -23.49
C GLN A 472 -17.42 20.39 -23.16
N ILE A 473 -17.61 20.96 -21.98
CA ILE A 473 -18.92 21.40 -21.50
C ILE A 473 -18.87 22.86 -21.03
N PRO A 474 -19.96 23.62 -21.18
CA PRO A 474 -20.06 24.95 -20.61
C PRO A 474 -20.13 24.87 -19.08
N ILE A 475 -19.55 25.86 -18.41
CA ILE A 475 -19.55 25.96 -16.94
C ILE A 475 -20.04 27.33 -16.47
N PRO A 476 -20.64 27.43 -15.27
CA PRO A 476 -21.01 28.72 -14.70
C PRO A 476 -19.80 29.65 -14.54
N ALA A 477 -19.92 30.91 -14.98
CA ALA A 477 -18.84 31.90 -14.89
C ALA A 477 -18.33 32.11 -13.45
N VAL A 478 -19.19 31.95 -12.44
CA VAL A 478 -18.81 32.02 -11.02
C VAL A 478 -17.86 30.88 -10.65
N LEU A 479 -18.15 29.64 -11.08
CA LEU A 479 -17.29 28.48 -10.83
C LEU A 479 -15.96 28.63 -11.56
N TYR A 480 -15.97 29.09 -12.82
CA TYR A 480 -14.75 29.39 -13.58
C TYR A 480 -13.84 30.36 -12.83
N ARG A 481 -14.37 31.51 -12.39
CA ARG A 481 -13.59 32.51 -11.65
C ARG A 481 -13.00 31.94 -10.35
N GLN A 482 -13.76 31.14 -9.61
CA GLN A 482 -13.26 30.47 -8.41
C GLN A 482 -12.11 29.50 -8.73
N MET A 483 -12.21 28.76 -9.83
CA MET A 483 -11.17 27.82 -10.25
C MET A 483 -9.90 28.51 -10.75
N VAL A 484 -10.02 29.61 -11.50
CA VAL A 484 -8.86 30.42 -11.90
C VAL A 484 -8.10 30.91 -10.67
N VAL A 485 -8.81 31.45 -9.67
CA VAL A 485 -8.20 31.91 -8.40
C VAL A 485 -7.56 30.74 -7.65
N TYR A 486 -8.23 29.59 -7.57
CA TYR A 486 -7.70 28.40 -6.90
C TYR A 486 -6.41 27.90 -7.56
N ILE A 487 -6.40 27.78 -8.89
CA ILE A 487 -5.25 27.33 -9.69
C ILE A 487 -4.04 28.27 -9.49
N GLN A 488 -4.26 29.58 -9.54
CA GLN A 488 -3.22 30.58 -9.32
C GLN A 488 -2.70 30.55 -7.88
N LYS A 489 -3.60 30.53 -6.88
CA LYS A 489 -3.28 30.48 -5.45
C LYS A 489 -2.39 29.28 -5.11
N HIS A 490 -2.64 28.13 -5.72
CA HIS A 490 -1.89 26.90 -5.49
C HIS A 490 -0.75 26.66 -6.49
N ARG A 491 -0.53 27.57 -7.44
CA ARG A 491 0.51 27.49 -8.49
C ARG A 491 0.47 26.18 -9.28
N ILE A 492 -0.73 25.72 -9.60
CA ILE A 492 -0.97 24.46 -10.31
C ILE A 492 -0.57 24.65 -11.78
N GLY A 493 0.34 23.80 -12.27
CA GLY A 493 0.79 23.81 -13.66
C GLY A 493 -0.26 23.27 -14.65
N PRO A 494 -0.12 23.55 -15.97
CA PRO A 494 -1.05 23.07 -17.01
C PRO A 494 -1.25 21.55 -16.98
N GLU A 495 -0.14 20.83 -16.87
CA GLU A 495 -0.08 19.36 -16.84
C GLU A 495 -0.20 18.76 -15.43
N GLU A 496 -0.63 19.54 -14.45
CA GLU A 496 -0.87 19.04 -13.09
C GLU A 496 -2.35 18.77 -12.87
N PHE A 497 -2.65 17.87 -11.95
CA PHE A 497 -4.02 17.69 -11.50
C PHE A 497 -4.40 18.85 -10.57
N VAL A 498 -5.54 19.48 -10.84
CA VAL A 498 -6.05 20.60 -10.02
C VAL A 498 -6.28 20.16 -8.59
N PHE A 499 -6.89 18.99 -8.43
CA PHE A 499 -7.02 18.34 -7.14
C PHE A 499 -6.02 17.19 -7.09
N HIS A 500 -4.99 17.35 -6.26
CA HIS A 500 -3.90 16.38 -6.17
C HIS A 500 -3.63 15.97 -4.73
N ARG A 501 -2.99 14.81 -4.59
CA ARG A 501 -2.41 14.33 -3.34
C ARG A 501 -1.06 15.00 -3.10
N LYS A 502 -0.49 14.82 -1.91
CA LYS A 502 0.83 15.38 -1.55
C LYS A 502 1.98 14.90 -2.47
N ASP A 503 1.78 13.79 -3.18
CA ASP A 503 2.73 13.21 -4.12
C ASP A 503 2.50 13.65 -5.57
N GLY A 504 1.60 14.61 -5.81
CA GLY A 504 1.28 15.15 -7.14
C GLY A 504 0.33 14.29 -7.98
N ARG A 505 -0.05 13.09 -7.50
CA ARG A 505 -1.04 12.25 -8.20
C ARG A 505 -2.45 12.82 -8.04
N ALA A 506 -3.35 12.44 -8.95
CA ALA A 506 -4.76 12.81 -8.90
C ALA A 506 -5.39 12.51 -7.53
N TYR A 507 -6.38 13.32 -7.14
CA TYR A 507 -7.10 13.11 -5.90
C TYR A 507 -7.80 11.75 -5.90
N HIS A 508 -7.76 11.03 -4.80
CA HIS A 508 -8.33 9.67 -4.76
C HIS A 508 -9.85 9.73 -4.57
N VAL A 509 -10.60 9.04 -5.44
CA VAL A 509 -12.08 9.02 -5.42
C VAL A 509 -12.60 8.55 -4.07
N GLY A 510 -12.04 7.47 -3.52
CA GLY A 510 -12.44 6.93 -2.22
C GLY A 510 -12.21 7.93 -1.09
N THR A 511 -11.11 8.68 -1.14
CA THR A 511 -10.78 9.67 -0.11
C THR A 511 -11.77 10.83 -0.14
N PHE A 512 -12.10 11.33 -1.34
CA PHE A 512 -13.12 12.36 -1.51
C PHE A 512 -14.46 11.89 -0.92
N CYS A 513 -14.95 10.71 -1.33
CA CYS A 513 -16.22 10.17 -0.86
C CYS A 513 -16.26 9.99 0.67
N VAL A 514 -15.19 9.46 1.27
CA VAL A 514 -15.11 9.28 2.73
C VAL A 514 -15.13 10.64 3.46
N GLN A 515 -14.37 11.62 2.99
CA GLN A 515 -14.29 12.92 3.64
C GLN A 515 -15.62 13.70 3.54
N VAL A 516 -16.27 13.70 2.37
CA VAL A 516 -17.57 14.36 2.20
C VAL A 516 -18.61 13.68 3.07
N LYS A 517 -18.68 12.34 3.10
CA LYS A 517 -19.61 11.60 3.99
C LYS A 517 -19.40 11.94 5.46
N ALA A 518 -18.15 12.00 5.92
CA ALA A 518 -17.82 12.37 7.30
C ALA A 518 -18.24 13.81 7.62
N LEU A 519 -18.09 14.74 6.68
CA LEU A 519 -18.56 16.13 6.83
C LEU A 519 -20.09 16.19 6.85
N CYS A 520 -20.78 15.46 5.97
CA CYS A 520 -22.23 15.36 6.00
C CYS A 520 -22.73 14.86 7.37
N GLN A 521 -22.12 13.80 7.89
CA GLN A 521 -22.45 13.26 9.21
C GLN A 521 -22.18 14.28 10.32
N ARG A 522 -21.04 14.96 10.29
CA ARG A 522 -20.64 15.97 11.29
C ARG A 522 -21.62 17.14 11.37
N TYR A 523 -22.17 17.56 10.24
CA TYR A 523 -23.09 18.71 10.15
C TYR A 523 -24.57 18.31 10.10
N GLY A 524 -24.90 17.04 10.38
CA GLY A 524 -26.30 16.58 10.39
C GLY A 524 -26.99 16.66 9.03
N ILE A 525 -26.22 16.56 7.94
CA ILE A 525 -26.72 16.59 6.56
C ILE A 525 -27.18 15.19 6.15
N SER A 526 -28.15 14.67 6.89
CA SER A 526 -28.88 13.44 6.60
C SER A 526 -30.37 13.76 6.58
N CYS A 527 -31.03 13.51 5.45
CA CYS A 527 -32.49 13.50 5.37
C CYS A 527 -32.91 12.04 5.14
N GLY A 528 -33.57 11.44 6.14
CA GLY A 528 -33.88 10.01 6.15
C GLY A 528 -32.62 9.14 5.99
N ASP A 529 -32.69 8.14 5.11
CA ASP A 529 -31.62 7.18 4.86
C ASP A 529 -30.60 7.65 3.79
N TYR A 530 -30.66 8.92 3.36
CA TYR A 530 -29.78 9.41 2.29
C TYR A 530 -28.31 9.48 2.74
N ILE A 531 -27.45 8.77 2.00
CA ILE A 531 -26.00 8.80 2.13
C ILE A 531 -25.42 9.41 0.86
N PHE A 532 -24.51 10.39 0.99
CA PHE A 532 -23.86 11.03 -0.15
C PHE A 532 -23.36 10.01 -1.19
N ARG A 533 -23.87 10.14 -2.41
CA ARG A 533 -23.47 9.39 -3.61
C ARG A 533 -23.22 10.38 -4.73
N SER A 534 -22.01 10.36 -5.28
CA SER A 534 -21.61 11.34 -6.30
C SER A 534 -22.41 11.22 -7.61
N HIS A 535 -22.92 10.03 -7.94
CA HIS A 535 -23.68 9.79 -9.16
C HIS A 535 -25.09 10.41 -9.12
N ASP A 536 -25.65 10.64 -7.94
CA ASP A 536 -27.01 11.18 -7.78
C ASP A 536 -27.10 12.63 -8.31
N TYR A 537 -26.01 13.42 -8.18
CA TYR A 537 -25.92 14.76 -8.76
C TYR A 537 -25.89 14.74 -10.29
N ARG A 538 -25.30 13.70 -10.88
CA ARG A 538 -25.33 13.48 -12.32
C ARG A 538 -26.75 13.15 -12.79
N HIS A 539 -27.48 12.34 -12.02
CA HIS A 539 -28.89 12.09 -12.31
C HIS A 539 -29.68 13.39 -12.32
N ARG A 540 -29.59 14.16 -11.23
CA ARG A 540 -30.26 15.45 -11.12
C ARG A 540 -29.93 16.39 -12.28
N MET A 541 -28.66 16.49 -12.68
CA MET A 541 -28.27 17.36 -13.79
C MET A 541 -28.91 16.91 -15.12
N GLY A 542 -28.89 15.61 -15.41
CA GLY A 542 -29.54 15.06 -16.60
C GLY A 542 -31.04 15.36 -16.62
N THR A 543 -31.72 15.10 -15.51
CA THR A 543 -33.16 15.37 -15.34
C THR A 543 -33.47 16.87 -15.48
N LYS A 544 -32.68 17.75 -14.85
CA LYS A 544 -32.87 19.21 -14.91
C LYS A 544 -32.66 19.80 -16.31
N LEU A 545 -31.64 19.33 -17.04
CA LEU A 545 -31.39 19.80 -18.41
C LEU A 545 -32.56 19.40 -19.33
N TYR A 546 -33.04 18.16 -19.21
CA TYR A 546 -34.18 17.69 -19.99
C TYR A 546 -35.48 18.44 -19.64
N ALA A 547 -35.76 18.62 -18.34
CA ALA A 547 -36.89 19.41 -17.86
C ALA A 547 -36.86 20.85 -18.37
N GLY A 548 -35.66 21.43 -18.51
CA GLY A 548 -35.43 22.75 -19.09
C GLY A 548 -35.55 22.82 -20.62
N GLY A 549 -35.99 21.75 -21.29
CA GLY A 549 -36.24 21.71 -22.73
C GLY A 549 -35.05 21.24 -23.58
N ALA A 550 -33.94 20.78 -22.98
CA ALA A 550 -32.83 20.21 -23.74
C ALA A 550 -33.24 18.86 -24.37
N SER A 551 -32.85 18.64 -25.63
CA SER A 551 -33.06 17.35 -26.28
C SER A 551 -32.29 16.22 -25.58
N VAL A 552 -32.76 14.98 -25.72
CA VAL A 552 -32.07 13.79 -25.16
C VAL A 552 -30.65 13.68 -25.70
N GLN A 553 -30.41 14.08 -26.95
CA GLN A 553 -29.10 14.12 -27.58
C GLN A 553 -28.19 15.16 -26.92
N ALA A 554 -28.69 16.37 -26.66
CA ALA A 554 -27.93 17.41 -25.96
C ALA A 554 -27.55 16.96 -24.55
N VAL A 555 -28.48 16.33 -23.81
CA VAL A 555 -28.20 15.76 -22.48
C VAL A 555 -27.18 14.62 -22.55
N ARG A 556 -27.29 13.74 -23.56
CA ARG A 556 -26.31 12.65 -23.82
C ARG A 556 -24.91 13.21 -24.02
N ASP A 557 -24.76 14.23 -24.86
CA ASP A 557 -23.47 14.82 -25.22
C ASP A 557 -22.87 15.57 -24.03
N TYR A 558 -23.68 16.37 -23.33
CA TYR A 558 -23.28 17.07 -22.10
C TYR A 558 -22.77 16.10 -21.02
N LEU A 559 -23.52 15.03 -20.77
CA LEU A 559 -23.13 14.02 -19.79
C LEU A 559 -21.93 13.19 -20.29
N GLY A 560 -21.74 13.05 -21.60
CA GLY A 560 -20.73 12.17 -22.21
C GLY A 560 -21.15 10.70 -22.09
N HIS A 561 -22.33 10.39 -22.62
CA HIS A 561 -22.87 9.04 -22.79
C HIS A 561 -22.65 8.56 -24.23
N VAL A 562 -22.18 7.32 -24.39
CA VAL A 562 -21.97 6.67 -25.71
C VAL A 562 -23.29 6.43 -26.47
N HIS A 563 -24.35 6.04 -25.76
CA HIS A 563 -25.64 5.66 -26.36
C HIS A 563 -26.79 6.41 -25.67
N GLU A 564 -27.82 6.78 -26.44
CA GLU A 564 -29.01 7.47 -25.94
C GLU A 564 -29.75 6.67 -24.86
N ASN A 565 -29.77 5.34 -24.97
CA ASN A 565 -30.40 4.47 -23.97
C ASN A 565 -29.84 4.66 -22.57
N MET A 566 -28.56 5.06 -22.44
CA MET A 566 -28.00 5.41 -21.13
C MET A 566 -28.64 6.69 -20.60
N THR A 567 -28.90 7.70 -21.44
CA THR A 567 -29.56 8.95 -21.06
C THR A 567 -31.04 8.73 -20.72
N ARG A 568 -31.74 7.84 -21.42
CA ARG A 568 -33.16 7.52 -21.15
C ARG A 568 -33.39 6.99 -19.72
N GLN A 569 -32.39 6.36 -19.11
CA GLN A 569 -32.39 5.94 -17.70
C GLN A 569 -32.23 7.09 -16.69
N TYR A 570 -32.25 8.36 -17.13
CA TYR A 570 -32.18 9.55 -16.28
C TYR A 570 -33.43 10.44 -16.43
N LEU A 571 -34.34 10.06 -17.32
CA LEU A 571 -35.52 10.85 -17.69
C LEU A 571 -36.74 10.32 -16.95
N ASP A 572 -36.72 10.41 -15.62
CA ASP A 572 -37.83 10.04 -14.71
C ASP A 572 -39.05 10.97 -14.81
N LEU A 573 -39.03 11.97 -15.67
CA LEU A 573 -40.11 12.96 -15.78
C LEU A 573 -41.26 12.53 -16.70
N ILE A 574 -41.46 11.22 -16.90
CA ILE A 574 -42.52 10.74 -17.77
C ILE A 574 -43.91 11.06 -17.18
N PRO A 575 -44.22 10.88 -15.88
CA PRO A 575 -45.58 11.10 -15.37
C PRO A 575 -46.00 12.58 -15.45
N GLU A 576 -45.26 13.49 -14.80
CA GLU A 576 -45.64 14.91 -14.76
C GLU A 576 -45.59 15.58 -16.13
N THR A 577 -44.63 15.21 -16.99
CA THR A 577 -44.59 15.74 -18.36
C THR A 577 -45.70 15.15 -19.22
N ILE A 578 -46.08 13.88 -19.02
CA ILE A 578 -47.27 13.29 -19.67
C ILE A 578 -48.53 13.97 -19.16
N ASP A 579 -48.66 14.22 -17.86
CA ASP A 579 -49.82 14.86 -17.25
C ASP A 579 -49.96 16.29 -17.80
N GLN A 580 -48.87 17.06 -17.81
CA GLN A 580 -48.86 18.41 -18.39
C GLN A 580 -49.09 18.40 -19.90
N ALA A 581 -48.52 17.43 -20.64
CA ALA A 581 -48.74 17.30 -22.08
C ALA A 581 -50.17 16.84 -22.40
N ASN A 582 -50.76 15.99 -21.57
CA ASN A 582 -52.17 15.60 -21.62
C ASN A 582 -53.05 16.81 -21.37
N GLU A 583 -52.84 17.55 -20.28
CA GLU A 583 -53.58 18.78 -19.98
C GLU A 583 -53.50 19.77 -21.15
N ASN A 584 -52.29 20.02 -21.69
CA ASN A 584 -52.09 20.88 -22.85
C ASN A 584 -52.76 20.36 -24.13
N TYR A 585 -52.86 19.04 -24.31
CA TYR A 585 -53.58 18.44 -25.43
C TYR A 585 -55.09 18.62 -25.27
N PHE A 586 -55.64 18.37 -24.09
CA PHE A 586 -57.07 18.53 -23.80
C PHE A 586 -57.52 20.00 -23.87
N GLN A 587 -56.64 20.96 -23.59
CA GLN A 587 -56.95 22.39 -23.70
C GLN A 587 -56.99 22.92 -25.15
N LYS A 588 -56.44 22.21 -26.15
CA LYS A 588 -56.53 22.64 -27.56
C LYS A 588 -57.94 22.41 -28.10
N GLU A 589 -58.56 23.44 -28.69
CA GLU A 589 -59.93 23.39 -29.26
C GLU A 589 -60.09 22.31 -30.35
N SER A 590 -59.00 21.99 -31.06
CA SER A 590 -58.98 20.98 -32.13
C SER A 590 -58.69 19.55 -31.67
N SER A 591 -58.54 19.32 -30.35
CA SER A 591 -58.25 17.97 -29.84
C SER A 591 -59.51 17.11 -29.78
N LEU A 592 -59.36 15.81 -30.09
CA LEU A 592 -60.45 14.82 -30.01
C LEU A 592 -61.03 14.71 -28.59
N GLY A 593 -60.23 15.03 -27.56
CA GLY A 593 -60.65 15.01 -26.16
C GLY A 593 -61.59 16.14 -25.78
N ASN A 594 -61.31 17.36 -26.26
CA ASN A 594 -62.15 18.54 -26.00
C ASN A 594 -63.48 18.45 -26.77
N GLN A 595 -63.45 17.90 -27.99
CA GLN A 595 -64.67 17.59 -28.77
C GLN A 595 -65.58 16.55 -28.10
N PHE A 596 -65.02 15.63 -27.32
CA PHE A 596 -65.77 14.63 -26.56
C PHE A 596 -66.41 15.21 -25.28
N LEU A 597 -65.73 16.15 -24.61
CA LEU A 597 -66.26 16.86 -23.44
C LEU A 597 -67.41 17.80 -23.82
N MET A 598 -67.25 18.58 -24.90
CA MET A 598 -68.29 19.46 -25.45
C MET A 598 -69.56 18.69 -25.87
N ARG A 599 -69.44 17.42 -26.29
CA ARG A 599 -70.58 16.56 -26.65
C ARG A 599 -71.34 15.98 -25.46
N LYS A 600 -70.79 16.06 -24.24
CA LYS A 600 -71.44 15.61 -23.01
C LYS A 600 -72.23 16.71 -22.32
N GLU A 601 -71.97 17.97 -22.67
CA GLU A 601 -72.66 19.16 -22.14
C GLU A 601 -73.79 19.68 -23.06
N LEU A 602 -73.96 19.06 -24.23
CA LEU A 602 -75.14 19.14 -25.10
C LEU A 602 -76.05 17.94 -24.85
#